data_AF-A0A919LX57-F1
#
_entry.id   AF-A0A919LX57-F1
#
_cell.length_a   1.000
_cell.length_b   1.000
_cell.length_c   1.000
_cell.angle_alpha   90.00
_cell.angle_beta   90.00
_cell.angle_gamma   90.00
#
_symmetry.space_group_name_H-M   'P 1'
#
loop_
_entity.id
_entity.type
_entity.pdbx_description
1 polymer ?
#
loop_
_entity_poly.entity_id
_entity_poly.type
_entity_poly.pdbx_seq_one_letter_code
_entity_poly.pdbx_strand_id
1 'polypeptide(L)'
;MANILGGIAVSHTPTIGFAVDHHKQQDPAWAPIFQSFEPLQRWLEEKKPDALVYIFNDHVTAFFFDHYSTFTLGIDSQYDVADEGGGPRCLPPVEATRRSQGTLAPA
;
A
#
# COMPACT_ATOMS: atom_id res chain seq x y z
N MET A 1 24.46 1.47 -5.80
CA MET A 1 24.19 0.36 -4.87
C MET A 1 22.77 0.53 -4.37
N ALA A 2 21.98 -0.53 -4.23
CA ALA A 2 20.62 -0.42 -3.70
C ALA A 2 20.66 -0.34 -2.17
N ASN A 3 19.87 0.55 -1.57
CA ASN A 3 19.88 0.83 -0.13
C ASN A 3 18.50 0.53 0.48
N ILE A 4 18.49 -0.17 1.61
CA ILE A 4 17.27 -0.34 2.42
C ILE A 4 17.21 0.82 3.41
N LEU A 5 16.17 1.66 3.31
CA LEU A 5 16.02 2.84 4.17
C LEU A 5 15.50 2.52 5.56
N GLY A 6 14.69 1.46 5.70
CA GLY A 6 14.04 1.06 6.94
C GLY A 6 12.90 0.06 6.69
N GLY A 7 12.12 -0.19 7.74
CA GLY A 7 10.93 -1.04 7.71
C GLY A 7 9.78 -0.39 8.47
N ILE A 8 8.55 -0.66 8.00
CA ILE A 8 7.31 -0.10 8.52
C ILE A 8 6.35 -1.25 8.77
N ALA A 9 5.70 -1.26 9.94
CA ALA A 9 4.64 -2.21 10.25
C ALA A 9 3.38 -1.42 10.64
N VAL A 10 2.25 -1.73 9.99
CA VAL A 10 0.95 -1.09 10.24
C VAL A 10 -0.16 -2.11 10.08
N SER A 11 -1.27 -1.88 10.79
CA SER A 11 -2.52 -2.60 10.56
C SER A 11 -3.13 -2.17 9.21
N HIS A 12 -3.78 -3.10 8.51
CA HIS A 12 -4.51 -2.85 7.26
C HIS A 12 -6.01 -3.15 7.36
N THR A 13 -6.59 -2.99 8.55
CA THR A 13 -8.01 -3.30 8.77
C THR A 13 -8.90 -2.43 7.88
N PRO A 14 -9.98 -2.97 7.29
CA PRO A 14 -10.88 -2.19 6.44
C PRO A 14 -11.53 -1.02 7.20
N THR A 15 -11.62 -1.13 8.52
CA THR A 15 -12.13 -0.07 9.41
C THR A 15 -11.32 1.23 9.36
N ILE A 16 -10.01 1.16 9.10
CA ILE A 16 -9.18 2.37 8.90
C ILE A 16 -9.56 3.04 7.58
N GLY A 17 -9.73 2.26 6.51
CA GLY A 17 -10.22 2.74 5.22
C GLY A 17 -11.58 3.42 5.34
N PHE A 18 -12.52 2.77 6.03
CA PHE A 18 -13.84 3.33 6.34
C PHE A 18 -13.75 4.68 7.08
N ALA A 19 -12.90 4.77 8.11
CA ALA A 19 -12.73 6.01 8.86
C ALA A 19 -12.18 7.14 7.98
N VAL A 20 -11.30 6.84 7.02
CA VAL A 20 -10.79 7.82 6.06
C VAL A 20 -11.89 8.31 5.12
N ASP A 21 -12.63 7.38 4.51
CA ASP A 21 -13.63 7.67 3.49
C ASP A 21 -14.84 8.43 4.06
N HIS A 22 -15.10 8.28 5.36
CA HIS A 22 -16.18 8.97 6.07
C HIS A 22 -15.69 10.17 6.92
N HIS A 23 -14.48 10.68 6.66
CA HIS A 23 -13.93 11.88 7.31
C HIS A 23 -13.88 11.81 8.84
N LYS A 24 -13.63 10.62 9.40
CA LYS A 24 -13.66 10.36 10.85
C LYS A 24 -12.32 10.58 11.56
N GLN A 25 -11.29 11.04 10.85
CA GLN A 25 -9.93 11.13 11.41
C GLN A 25 -9.84 12.05 12.63
N GLN A 26 -10.77 13.00 12.77
CA GLN A 26 -10.85 13.93 13.91
C GLN A 26 -11.85 13.49 14.99
N ASP A 27 -12.63 12.43 14.76
CA ASP A 27 -13.57 11.91 15.75
C ASP A 27 -12.78 11.38 16.96
N PRO A 28 -13.22 11.62 18.21
CA PRO A 28 -12.47 11.23 19.41
C PRO A 28 -12.11 9.74 19.50
N ALA A 29 -12.94 8.87 18.93
CA ALA A 29 -12.69 7.42 18.90
C ALA A 29 -11.60 7.01 17.90
N TRP A 30 -11.32 7.83 16.88
CA TRP A 30 -10.41 7.53 15.77
C TRP A 30 -9.13 8.36 15.80
N ALA A 31 -9.20 9.60 16.31
CA ALA A 31 -8.08 10.54 16.32
C ALA A 31 -6.78 9.95 16.90
N PRO A 32 -6.79 9.18 18.02
CA PRO A 32 -5.56 8.58 18.54
C PRO A 32 -4.89 7.60 17.57
N ILE A 33 -5.68 6.88 16.76
CA ILE A 33 -5.17 5.94 15.76
C ILE A 33 -4.45 6.72 14.66
N PHE A 34 -5.07 7.78 14.13
CA PHE A 34 -4.46 8.58 13.06
C PHE A 34 -3.25 9.39 13.54
N GLN A 35 -3.28 9.92 14.76
CA GLN A 35 -2.12 10.56 15.40
C GLN A 35 -0.93 9.60 15.50
N SER A 36 -1.17 8.31 15.78
CA SER A 36 -0.09 7.31 15.81
C SER A 36 0.58 7.07 14.46
N PHE A 37 -0.08 7.39 13.34
CA PHE A 37 0.49 7.29 11.99
C PHE A 37 1.30 8.54 11.57
N GLU A 38 1.15 9.68 12.26
CA GLU A 38 1.83 10.93 11.87
C GLU A 38 3.37 10.82 11.78
N PRO A 39 4.08 10.19 12.73
CA PRO A 39 5.53 10.05 12.63
C PRO A 39 5.96 9.24 11.40
N LEU A 40 5.15 8.25 11.03
CA LEU A 40 5.38 7.41 9.87
C LEU A 40 5.14 8.17 8.56
N GLN A 41 4.05 8.92 8.47
CA GLN A 41 3.76 9.77 7.31
C GLN A 41 4.90 10.76 7.08
N ARG A 42 5.34 11.44 8.15
CA ARG A 42 6.48 12.37 8.09
C ARG A 42 7.76 11.68 7.64
N TRP A 43 8.06 10.49 8.16
CA TRP A 43 9.24 9.74 7.75
C TRP A 43 9.20 9.38 6.26
N LEU A 44 8.05 8.98 5.73
CA LEU A 44 7.88 8.71 4.30
C LEU A 44 8.07 9.98 3.44
N GLU A 45 7.53 11.11 3.88
CA GLU A 45 7.72 12.42 3.22
C GLU A 45 9.18 12.89 3.22
N GLU A 46 9.91 12.63 4.31
CA GLU A 46 11.33 12.98 4.46
C GLU A 46 12.24 12.05 3.66
N LYS A 47 12.00 10.73 3.72
CA LYS A 47 12.87 9.73 3.11
C LYS A 47 12.62 9.52 1.62
N LYS A 48 11.41 9.78 1.14
CA LYS A 48 11.01 9.65 -0.26
C LYS A 48 11.53 8.36 -0.91
N PRO A 49 11.15 7.18 -0.39
CA PRO A 49 11.61 5.92 -0.96
C PRO A 49 11.21 5.80 -2.43
N ASP A 50 12.12 5.36 -3.28
CA ASP A 50 11.84 5.09 -4.70
C ASP A 50 10.92 3.88 -4.90
N ALA A 51 10.89 2.97 -3.93
CA ALA A 51 10.15 1.72 -3.97
C ALA A 51 9.73 1.27 -2.57
N LEU A 52 8.59 0.57 -2.49
CA LEU A 52 8.15 -0.15 -1.30
C LEU A 52 7.96 -1.63 -1.65
N VAL A 53 8.58 -2.51 -0.87
CA VAL A 53 8.21 -3.92 -0.85
C VAL A 53 7.06 -4.05 0.15
N TYR A 54 5.83 -4.03 -0.36
CA TYR A 54 4.62 -4.07 0.47
C TYR A 54 4.16 -5.52 0.67
N ILE A 55 4.21 -5.99 1.91
CA ILE A 55 3.85 -7.36 2.28
C ILE A 55 2.48 -7.32 2.96
N PHE A 56 1.53 -8.07 2.41
CA PHE A 56 0.19 -8.22 2.94
C PHE A 56 -0.38 -9.59 2.57
N ASN A 57 -1.48 -9.97 3.21
CA ASN A 57 -2.30 -11.09 2.76
C ASN A 57 -3.54 -10.58 2.01
N ASP A 58 -3.91 -11.30 0.96
CA ASP A 58 -5.25 -11.19 0.39
C ASP A 58 -6.28 -11.77 1.39
N HIS A 59 -7.48 -11.19 1.40
CA HIS A 59 -8.58 -11.60 2.27
C HIS A 59 -9.63 -12.44 1.52
N VAL A 60 -9.16 -13.34 0.64
CA VAL A 60 -10.00 -14.20 -0.22
C VAL A 60 -10.80 -13.38 -1.23
N THR A 61 -10.10 -12.43 -1.86
CA THR A 61 -10.65 -11.56 -2.92
C THR A 61 -9.97 -11.89 -4.24
N ALA A 62 -8.66 -11.67 -4.33
CA ALA A 62 -7.88 -11.99 -5.54
C ALA A 62 -7.44 -13.46 -5.60
N PHE A 63 -7.27 -14.11 -4.44
CA PHE A 63 -6.85 -15.51 -4.34
C PHE A 63 -7.94 -16.33 -3.67
N PHE A 64 -8.62 -17.17 -4.44
CA PHE A 64 -9.62 -18.11 -3.92
C PHE A 64 -8.99 -19.47 -3.57
N PHE A 65 -9.72 -20.32 -2.86
CA PHE A 65 -9.15 -21.54 -2.28
C PHE A 65 -8.69 -22.59 -3.29
N ASP A 66 -9.13 -22.50 -4.54
CA ASP A 66 -8.65 -23.32 -5.65
C ASP A 66 -7.30 -22.85 -6.22
N HIS A 67 -6.83 -21.66 -5.85
CA HIS A 67 -5.52 -21.11 -6.20
C HIS A 67 -4.95 -20.22 -5.08
N TYR A 68 -4.55 -20.85 -3.96
CA TYR A 68 -4.07 -20.15 -2.76
C TYR A 68 -2.60 -20.51 -2.43
N SER A 69 -1.67 -19.73 -2.98
CA SER A 69 -0.23 -19.93 -2.80
C SER A 69 0.30 -19.39 -1.47
N THR A 70 1.32 -20.03 -0.89
CA THR A 70 1.97 -19.56 0.36
C THR A 70 2.64 -18.19 0.21
N PHE A 71 3.30 -17.97 -0.93
CA PHE A 71 3.94 -16.70 -1.27
C PHE A 71 3.62 -16.35 -2.71
N THR A 72 3.15 -15.13 -2.93
CA THR A 72 2.90 -14.57 -4.27
C THR A 72 3.63 -13.25 -4.40
N LEU A 73 4.30 -13.04 -5.53
CA LEU A 73 4.95 -11.78 -5.87
C LEU A 73 4.18 -11.13 -7.02
N GLY A 74 3.66 -9.93 -6.80
CA GLY A 74 3.10 -9.12 -7.88
C GLY A 74 4.19 -8.69 -8.85
N ILE A 75 3.99 -8.92 -10.15
CA ILE A 75 4.92 -8.57 -11.23
C ILE A 75 4.32 -7.64 -12.30
N ASP A 76 3.06 -7.23 -12.13
CA ASP A 76 2.40 -6.30 -13.04
C ASP A 76 2.92 -4.88 -12.86
N SER A 77 2.68 -4.04 -13.87
CA SER A 77 3.08 -2.62 -13.85
C SER A 77 2.18 -1.74 -12.99
N GLN A 78 0.94 -2.16 -12.74
CA GLN A 78 -0.04 -1.43 -11.95
C GLN A 78 -1.00 -2.41 -11.25
N TYR A 79 -1.62 -1.96 -10.16
CA TYR A 79 -2.63 -2.71 -9.42
C TYR A 79 -3.85 -1.82 -9.17
N ASP A 80 -4.99 -2.21 -9.72
CA ASP A 80 -6.28 -1.56 -9.47
C ASP A 80 -6.85 -1.98 -8.11
N VAL A 81 -7.74 -1.15 -7.56
CA VAL A 81 -8.45 -1.49 -6.33
C VAL A 81 -9.44 -2.62 -6.60
N ALA A 82 -9.36 -3.70 -5.84
CA ALA A 82 -10.27 -4.82 -5.96
C ALA A 82 -11.70 -4.46 -5.49
N ASP A 83 -12.69 -5.11 -6.08
CA ASP A 83 -14.05 -5.13 -5.56
C ASP A 83 -14.16 -6.23 -4.48
N GLU A 84 -14.40 -5.82 -3.24
CA GLU A 84 -14.57 -6.73 -2.09
C GLU A 84 -16.05 -7.04 -1.78
N GLY A 85 -16.94 -6.84 -2.77
CA GLY A 85 -18.39 -7.07 -2.69
C GLY A 85 -19.23 -5.80 -2.56
N GLY A 86 -18.59 -4.63 -2.46
CA GLY A 86 -19.23 -3.32 -2.34
C GLY A 86 -18.93 -2.36 -3.50
N GLY A 87 -18.30 -2.85 -4.57
CA GLY A 87 -17.64 -2.04 -5.58
C GLY A 87 -16.19 -1.70 -5.17
N PRO A 88 -15.32 -1.41 -6.15
CA PRO A 88 -13.96 -0.98 -5.87
C PRO A 88 -13.96 0.40 -5.18
N ARG A 89 -13.11 0.56 -4.17
CA ARG A 89 -12.94 1.83 -3.46
C ARG A 89 -12.38 2.90 -4.40
N CYS A 90 -12.83 4.14 -4.27
CA CYS A 90 -12.43 5.25 -5.15
C CYS A 90 -11.02 5.77 -4.81
N LEU A 91 -10.00 4.98 -5.15
CA LEU A 91 -8.58 5.34 -5.05
C LEU A 91 -7.91 5.11 -6.40
N PRO A 92 -6.85 5.89 -6.73
CA PRO A 92 -6.09 5.64 -7.93
C PRO A 92 -5.40 4.27 -7.88
N PRO A 93 -5.09 3.65 -9.03
CA PRO A 93 -4.28 2.45 -9.08
C PRO A 93 -2.89 2.70 -8.48
N VAL A 94 -2.32 1.65 -7.89
CA VAL A 94 -0.95 1.68 -7.40
C VAL A 94 -0.02 1.27 -8.52
N GLU A 95 0.85 2.18 -8.95
CA GLU A 95 1.93 1.87 -9.89
C GLU A 95 2.99 1.00 -9.21
N ALA A 96 3.37 -0.10 -9.86
CA ALA A 96 4.54 -0.85 -9.46
C ALA A 96 5.80 -0.05 -9.78
N THR A 97 6.84 -0.15 -8.94
CA THR A 97 8.13 0.44 -9.26
C THR A 97 8.66 -0.16 -10.56
N ARG A 98 8.65 0.61 -11.65
CA ARG A 98 9.34 0.22 -12.88
C ARG A 98 10.83 0.16 -12.58
N ARG A 99 11.53 -0.84 -13.11
CA ARG A 99 12.98 -0.71 -13.32
C ARG A 99 13.18 0.63 -14.00
N SER A 100 14.06 1.49 -13.45
CA SER A 100 14.66 2.53 -14.27
C SER A 100 15.24 1.80 -15.48
N GLN A 101 14.60 1.93 -16.64
CA GLN A 101 15.31 1.66 -17.87
C GLN A 101 16.43 2.68 -17.84
N GLY A 102 17.64 2.19 -17.58
CA GLY A 102 18.81 3.02 -17.56
C GLY A 102 18.78 3.85 -18.83
N THR A 103 18.78 5.15 -18.67
CA THR A 103 19.23 6.07 -19.71
C THR A 103 20.72 5.77 -19.92
N LEU A 104 21.01 4.67 -20.60
CA LEU A 104 22.17 4.59 -21.46
C LEU A 104 21.80 5.46 -22.66
N ALA A 105 21.92 6.77 -22.47
CA ALA A 105 22.14 7.65 -23.60
C ALA A 105 23.43 7.13 -24.29
N PRO A 106 23.40 6.82 -25.59
CA PRO A 106 24.59 6.38 -26.29
C PRO A 106 25.57 7.55 -26.39
N ALA A 107 26.82 7.28 -25.99
CA ALA A 107 28.09 8.00 -26.23
C ALA A 107 28.08 9.54 -26.20
#